data_AF-A0A3D0US69-F1
#
_entry.id   AF-A0A3D0US69-F1
#
_cell.length_a   1.000
_cell.length_b   1.000
_cell.length_c   1.000
_cell.angle_alpha   90.00
_cell.angle_beta   90.00
_cell.angle_gamma   90.00
#
_symmetry.space_group_name_H-M   'P 1'
#
loop_
_entity.id
_entity.type
_entity.pdbx_description
1 polymer ?
#
loop_
_entity_poly.entity_id
_entity_poly.type
_entity_poly.pdbx_seq_one_letter_code
_entity_poly.pdbx_strand_id
1 'polypeptide(L)'
;MELKKTLKTTSKYISILERNNIKTDKDLLQYFPRTYEDRSNIRTLDQLIYNEKGIASTKGKIISKKVFARGGKKIYDIHFEDEK
;
A
#
# COMPACT_ATOMS: atom_id res chain seq x y z
N MET A 1 -9.81 -27.49 -4.78
CA MET A 1 -10.00 -26.22 -5.53
C MET A 1 -8.61 -25.65 -5.81
N GLU A 2 -8.37 -25.09 -7.00
CA GLU A 2 -7.08 -24.48 -7.32
C GLU A 2 -7.05 -23.00 -6.89
N LEU A 3 -6.11 -22.63 -6.02
CA LEU A 3 -5.88 -21.25 -5.53
C LEU A 3 -5.86 -20.20 -6.66
N LYS A 4 -5.31 -20.57 -7.82
CA LYS A 4 -5.23 -19.72 -9.01
C LYS A 4 -6.60 -19.25 -9.49
N LYS A 5 -7.58 -20.16 -9.48
CA LYS A 5 -8.96 -19.87 -9.92
C LYS A 5 -9.70 -19.02 -8.87
N THR A 6 -9.49 -19.33 -7.58
CA THR A 6 -10.13 -18.62 -6.46
C THR A 6 -9.66 -17.16 -6.36
N LEU A 7 -8.35 -16.93 -6.42
CA LEU A 7 -7.76 -15.60 -6.22
C LEU A 7 -7.70 -14.76 -7.51
N LYS A 8 -8.00 -15.35 -8.67
CA LYS A 8 -7.84 -14.70 -9.99
C LYS A 8 -6.42 -14.16 -10.18
N THR A 9 -5.41 -14.93 -9.80
CA THR A 9 -3.99 -14.53 -9.82
C THR A 9 -3.18 -15.22 -10.93
N THR A 10 -1.96 -14.73 -11.16
CA THR A 10 -1.00 -15.34 -12.10
C THR A 10 -0.12 -16.40 -11.44
N SER A 11 0.49 -17.27 -12.25
CA SER A 11 1.41 -18.32 -11.78
C SER A 11 2.55 -17.81 -10.91
N LYS A 12 3.04 -16.59 -11.20
CA LYS A 12 4.05 -15.91 -10.38
C LYS A 12 3.59 -15.76 -8.92
N TYR A 13 2.37 -15.29 -8.69
CA TYR A 13 1.87 -15.09 -7.33
C TYR A 13 1.59 -16.40 -6.61
N ILE A 14 1.16 -17.44 -7.33
CA ILE A 14 1.02 -18.79 -6.76
C ILE A 14 2.36 -19.31 -6.27
N SER A 15 3.44 -19.15 -7.05
CA SER A 15 4.77 -19.56 -6.62
C SER A 15 5.26 -18.83 -5.35
N ILE A 16 4.81 -17.59 -5.14
CA ILE A 16 5.13 -16.81 -3.93
C ILE A 16 4.34 -17.35 -2.73
N LEU A 17 3.06 -17.68 -2.90
CA LEU A 17 2.23 -18.28 -1.85
C LEU A 17 2.78 -19.64 -1.42
N GLU A 18 3.17 -20.48 -2.38
CA GLU A 18 3.76 -21.79 -2.10
C GLU A 18 5.08 -21.69 -1.31
N ARG A 19 5.93 -20.70 -1.63
CA ARG A 19 7.15 -20.41 -0.85
C ARG A 19 6.86 -19.99 0.60
N ASN A 20 5.67 -19.45 0.87
CA ASN A 20 5.19 -19.10 2.20
C ASN A 20 4.35 -20.22 2.84
N ASN A 21 4.42 -21.45 2.31
CA ASN A 21 3.67 -22.62 2.76
C ASN A 21 2.14 -22.49 2.63
N ILE A 22 1.66 -21.61 1.74
CA ILE A 22 0.23 -21.44 1.45
C ILE A 22 -0.09 -22.20 0.16
N LYS A 23 -0.63 -23.42 0.28
CA LYS A 23 -0.91 -24.31 -0.86
C LYS A 23 -2.41 -24.55 -1.07
N THR A 24 -3.20 -24.33 -0.03
CA THR A 24 -4.65 -24.51 -0.06
C THR A 24 -5.38 -23.24 0.37
N ASP A 25 -6.67 -23.16 0.05
CA ASP A 25 -7.53 -22.07 0.53
C ASP A 25 -7.58 -22.02 2.07
N LYS A 26 -7.47 -23.18 2.74
CA LYS A 26 -7.42 -23.27 4.20
C LYS A 26 -6.14 -22.64 4.76
N ASP A 27 -4.99 -22.91 4.15
CA ASP A 27 -3.71 -22.33 4.57
C ASP A 27 -3.76 -20.80 4.45
N LEU A 28 -4.39 -20.29 3.38
CA LEU A 28 -4.55 -18.86 3.18
C LEU A 28 -5.41 -18.21 4.27
N LEU A 29 -6.54 -18.84 4.63
CA LEU A 29 -7.43 -18.32 5.68
C LEU A 29 -6.80 -18.39 7.07
N GLN A 30 -5.86 -19.31 7.28
CA GLN A 30 -5.10 -19.43 8.54
C GLN A 30 -3.82 -18.57 8.54
N TYR A 31 -3.48 -17.95 7.41
CA TYR A 31 -2.35 -17.04 7.30
C TYR A 31 -2.76 -15.63 7.74
N PHE A 32 -2.74 -15.40 9.05
CA PHE A 32 -3.18 -14.13 9.62
C PHE A 32 -2.22 -12.97 9.27
N PRO A 33 -2.76 -11.75 9.06
CA PRO A 33 -1.93 -10.56 8.92
C PRO A 33 -1.01 -10.37 10.12
N ARG A 34 0.26 -10.02 9.86
CA ARG A 34 1.25 -9.74 10.92
C ARG A 34 0.88 -8.52 11.76
N THR A 35 0.32 -7.50 11.10
CA THR A 35 -0.14 -6.26 11.73
C THR A 35 -1.31 -5.70 10.94
N TYR A 36 -2.09 -4.85 11.57
CA TYR A 36 -3.16 -4.09 10.95
C TYR A 36 -2.74 -2.61 10.92
N GLU A 37 -2.79 -2.00 9.74
CA GLU A 37 -2.64 -0.55 9.62
C GLU A 37 -4.03 0.08 9.72
N ASP A 38 -4.27 0.88 10.77
CA ASP A 38 -5.50 1.66 10.87
C ASP A 38 -5.39 2.94 10.03
N ARG A 39 -6.26 3.07 9.03
CA ARG A 39 -6.35 4.22 8.12
C ARG A 39 -7.66 4.99 8.28
N SER A 40 -8.40 4.72 9.35
CA SER A 40 -9.68 5.38 9.64
C SER A 40 -9.49 6.86 10.00
N ASN A 41 -8.36 7.18 10.64
CA ASN A 41 -8.03 8.54 11.05
C ASN A 41 -7.41 9.32 9.88
N ILE A 42 -8.27 9.94 9.08
CA ILE A 42 -7.86 10.85 8.00
C ILE A 42 -7.72 12.25 8.58
N ARG A 43 -6.49 12.77 8.57
CA ARG A 43 -6.16 14.13 9.02
C ARG A 43 -6.05 15.07 7.83
N THR A 44 -6.48 16.31 8.02
CA THR A 44 -6.24 17.42 7.09
C THR A 44 -4.76 17.84 7.13
N LEU A 45 -4.29 18.58 6.12
CA LEU A 45 -2.88 18.96 6.00
C LEU A 45 -2.39 19.82 7.18
N ASP A 46 -3.26 20.65 7.75
CA ASP A 46 -2.96 21.50 8.92
C ASP A 46 -2.74 20.69 10.21
N GLN A 47 -3.32 19.50 10.30
CA GLN A 47 -3.25 18.60 11.44
C GLN A 47 -2.05 17.64 11.39
N LEU A 48 -1.22 17.72 10.32
CA LEU A 48 -0.04 16.89 10.18
C LEU A 48 1.09 17.37 11.09
N ILE A 49 1.60 16.48 11.92
CA ILE A 49 2.70 16.77 12.82
C ILE A 49 4.02 16.51 12.08
N TYR A 50 4.87 17.53 12.00
CA TYR A 50 6.21 17.40 11.42
C TYR A 50 7.04 16.38 12.22
N ASN A 51 7.70 15.45 11.54
CA ASN A 51 8.50 14.36 12.13
C ASN A 51 7.71 13.38 13.03
N GLU A 52 6.41 13.21 12.83
CA GLU A 52 5.67 12.12 13.50
C GLU A 52 6.32 10.75 13.16
N LYS A 53 6.67 9.95 14.17
CA LYS A 53 7.34 8.65 14.01
C LYS A 53 6.41 7.53 13.49
N GLY A 54 5.41 7.88 12.69
CA GLY A 54 4.36 6.99 12.23
C GLY A 54 3.88 7.29 10.80
N ILE A 55 2.87 6.53 10.36
CA ILE A 55 2.23 6.74 9.07
C ILE A 55 0.97 7.58 9.32
N ALA A 56 0.91 8.77 8.71
CA ALA A 56 -0.29 9.61 8.69
C ALA A 56 -1.05 9.41 7.38
N SER A 57 -2.38 9.41 7.45
CA SER A 57 -3.26 9.36 6.27
C SER A 57 -3.92 10.71 6.07
N THR A 58 -3.80 11.28 4.87
CA THR A 58 -4.43 12.53 4.47
C THR A 58 -5.11 12.38 3.11
N LYS A 59 -6.16 13.16 2.86
CA LYS A 59 -6.89 13.22 1.60
C LYS A 59 -6.71 14.60 1.00
N GLY A 60 -6.46 14.66 -0.30
CA GLY A 60 -6.35 15.93 -0.98
C GLY A 60 -6.41 15.80 -2.49
N LYS A 61 -6.65 16.93 -3.14
CA LYS A 61 -6.67 17.06 -4.59
C LYS A 61 -5.27 17.36 -5.11
N ILE A 62 -4.78 16.52 -6.02
CA ILE A 62 -3.49 16.72 -6.68
C ILE A 62 -3.60 17.92 -7.65
N ILE A 63 -2.71 18.89 -7.48
CA ILE A 63 -2.63 20.11 -8.29
C ILE A 63 -1.55 19.98 -9.36
N SER A 64 -0.40 19.45 -8.97
CA SER A 64 0.69 19.26 -9.90
C SER A 64 1.51 18.02 -9.57
N LYS A 65 2.08 17.43 -10.63
CA LYS A 65 2.99 16.30 -10.55
C LYS A 65 4.18 16.60 -11.45
N LYS A 66 5.37 16.62 -10.87
CA LYS A 66 6.64 16.76 -11.59
C LYS A 66 7.50 15.52 -11.34
N VAL A 67 8.25 15.12 -12.35
CA VAL A 67 9.19 14.02 -12.26
C VAL A 67 10.51 14.48 -12.82
N PHE A 68 11.58 14.33 -12.04
CA PHE A 68 12.93 14.63 -12.49
C PHE A 68 13.89 13.56 -11.96
N ALA A 69 15.00 13.38 -12.67
CA ALA A 69 16.06 12.47 -12.26
C ALA A 69 17.20 13.27 -11.61
N ARG A 70 17.64 12.84 -10.43
CA ARG A 70 18.80 13.44 -9.74
C ARG A 70 19.61 12.33 -9.09
N GLY A 71 20.91 12.27 -9.40
CA GLY A 71 21.83 11.25 -8.84
C GLY A 71 21.40 9.81 -9.13
N GLY A 72 20.89 9.54 -10.33
CA GLY A 72 20.40 8.21 -10.75
C GLY A 72 19.05 7.80 -10.14
N LYS A 73 18.45 8.62 -9.26
CA LYS A 73 17.14 8.38 -8.68
C LYS A 73 16.08 9.21 -9.40
N LYS A 74 14.90 8.62 -9.64
CA LYS A 74 13.71 9.36 -10.09
C LYS A 74 12.99 9.91 -8.87
N ILE A 75 12.83 11.24 -8.82
CA ILE A 75 12.13 11.95 -7.76
C ILE A 75 10.76 12.35 -8.31
N TYR A 76 9.72 12.09 -7.53
CA TYR A 76 8.34 12.44 -7.83
C TYR A 76 7.91 13.54 -6.87
N ASP A 77 7.76 14.75 -7.39
CA ASP A 77 7.25 15.89 -6.63
C ASP A 77 5.76 16.02 -6.93
N ILE A 78 4.93 15.85 -5.90
CA ILE A 78 3.48 15.93 -5.99
C ILE A 78 3.03 17.07 -5.07
N HIS A 79 2.34 18.06 -5.63
CA HIS A 79 1.69 19.11 -4.86
C HIS A 79 0.20 18.82 -4.81
N PHE A 80 -0.38 18.86 -3.62
CA PHE A 80 -1.80 18.63 -3.38
C PHE A 80 -2.31 19.57 -2.28
N GLU A 81 -3.59 19.89 -2.33
CA GLU A 81 -4.32 20.68 -1.32
C GLU A 81 -5.41 19.82 -0.69
N ASP A 82 -5.87 20.18 0.51
CA ASP A 82 -7.01 19.51 1.14
C ASP A 82 -8.27 19.60 0.26
N GLU A 83 -9.10 18.56 0.34
CA GLU A 83 -10.42 18.57 -0.30
C GLU A 83 -11.34 19.53 0.48
N LYS A 84 -11.98 20.47 -0.22
CA LYS A 84 -12.94 21.42 0.36
C LYS A 84 -14.25 20.76 0.74
#